data_AF-A0A1F4N5X5-F1
#
_entry.id   AF-A0A1F4N5X5-F1
#
_cell.length_a   1.000
_cell.length_b   1.000
_cell.length_c   1.000
_cell.angle_alpha   90.00
_cell.angle_beta   90.00
_cell.angle_gamma   90.00
#
_symmetry.space_group_name_H-M   'P 1'
#
loop_
_entity.id
_entity.type
_entity.pdbx_description
1 polymer ?
#
loop_
_entity_poly.entity_id
_entity_poly.type
_entity_poly.pdbx_seq_one_letter_code
_entity_poly.pdbx_strand_id
1 'polypeptide(L)'
;MDLKVPINIVEEFSEDDEVHATGLLDMASGDISRVDYEDYDVDAEGLPCDRDDYEFSVGILRNRGKEVEFRVDVNKTTGQYSVSVNELLEIKTRAAALFAAGPN
;
A
#
# COMPACT_ATOMS: atom_id res chain seq x y z
N MET A 1 10.70 -1.46 -17.79
CA MET A 1 10.07 -0.22 -17.30
C MET A 1 9.78 -0.46 -15.83
N ASP A 2 10.63 0.07 -14.97
CA ASP A 2 10.47 0.02 -13.51
C ASP A 2 9.59 1.20 -13.10
N LEU A 3 8.29 1.05 -13.33
CA LEU A 3 7.31 2.08 -13.01
C LEU A 3 6.97 1.96 -11.52
N LYS A 4 7.51 2.88 -10.71
CA LYS A 4 7.17 3.00 -9.30
C LYS A 4 6.16 4.12 -9.11
N VAL A 5 5.06 3.83 -8.42
CA VAL A 5 3.99 4.80 -8.17
C VAL A 5 3.83 5.03 -6.67
N PRO A 6 3.61 6.29 -6.23
CA PRO A 6 3.29 6.57 -4.85
C PRO A 6 1.90 6.04 -4.51
N ILE A 7 1.79 5.45 -3.33
CA ILE A 7 0.55 4.94 -2.75
C ILE A 7 0.46 5.37 -1.29
N ASN A 8 -0.76 5.47 -0.77
CA ASN A 8 -1.02 5.49 0.66
C ASN A 8 -1.20 4.05 1.15
N ILE A 9 -0.84 3.80 2.39
CA ILE A 9 -1.04 2.53 3.09
C ILE A 9 -1.78 2.86 4.38
N VAL A 10 -2.76 2.05 4.72
CA VAL A 10 -3.50 2.13 5.98
C VAL A 10 -3.38 0.78 6.66
N GLU A 11 -2.84 0.78 7.87
CA GLU A 11 -2.75 -0.37 8.75
C GLU A 11 -3.97 -0.38 9.65
N GLU A 12 -4.82 -1.40 9.52
CA GLU A 12 -6.09 -1.49 10.25
C GLU A 12 -5.94 -2.42 11.46
N PHE A 13 -6.51 -1.98 12.58
CA PHE A 13 -6.50 -2.70 13.86
C PHE A 13 -7.92 -2.93 14.40
N SER A 14 -8.05 -3.85 15.34
CA SER A 14 -9.36 -4.37 15.82
C SER A 14 -10.29 -3.36 16.52
N GLU A 15 -9.79 -2.19 16.94
CA GLU A 15 -10.53 -1.20 17.74
C GLU A 15 -10.79 0.13 17.01
N ASP A 16 -11.00 0.10 15.68
CA ASP A 16 -11.13 1.30 14.83
C ASP A 16 -9.89 2.23 14.93
N ASP A 17 -8.74 1.66 15.30
CA ASP A 17 -7.43 2.31 15.28
C ASP A 17 -6.82 2.07 13.90
N GLU A 18 -6.17 3.09 13.34
CA GLU A 18 -5.51 3.00 12.03
C GLU A 18 -4.18 3.75 12.07
N VAL A 19 -3.16 3.17 11.42
CA VAL A 19 -1.88 3.86 11.19
C VAL A 19 -1.72 4.11 9.70
N HIS A 20 -1.48 5.36 9.34
CA HIS A 20 -1.26 5.75 7.95
C HIS A 20 0.22 5.72 7.60
N ALA A 21 0.50 5.37 6.35
CA ALA A 21 1.82 5.47 5.76
C ALA A 21 1.74 5.84 4.29
N THR A 22 2.89 6.24 3.76
CA THR A 22 3.11 6.36 2.31
C THR A 22 4.12 5.33 1.84
N GLY A 23 4.03 4.92 0.58
CA GLY A 23 4.97 3.98 -0.01
C GLY A 23 5.10 4.11 -1.52
N LEU A 24 6.11 3.45 -2.10
CA LEU A 24 6.30 3.33 -3.53
C LEU A 24 6.05 1.89 -3.98
N LEU A 25 4.94 1.66 -4.68
CA LEU A 25 4.60 0.39 -5.31
C LEU A 25 5.35 0.23 -6.62
N ASP A 26 6.11 -0.85 -6.75
CA ASP A 26 6.71 -1.28 -8.00
C ASP A 26 5.69 -2.01 -8.87
N MET A 27 5.30 -1.39 -9.97
CA MET A 27 4.31 -1.96 -10.89
C MET A 27 4.87 -3.15 -11.67
N ALA A 28 6.16 -3.48 -11.63
CA ALA A 28 6.68 -4.69 -12.24
C ALA A 28 6.55 -5.90 -11.30
N SER A 29 7.01 -5.77 -10.05
CA SER A 29 7.09 -6.88 -9.09
C SER A 29 5.95 -6.96 -8.08
N GLY A 30 5.30 -5.84 -7.75
CA GLY A 30 4.36 -5.74 -6.64
C GLY A 30 5.02 -5.45 -5.30
N ASP A 31 6.34 -5.25 -5.25
CA ASP A 31 7.02 -4.83 -4.03
C ASP A 31 6.68 -3.38 -3.69
N ILE A 32 6.54 -3.11 -2.40
CA ILE A 32 6.36 -1.76 -1.88
C ILE A 32 7.61 -1.38 -1.11
N SER A 33 8.16 -0.21 -1.43
CA SER A 33 9.43 0.28 -0.88
C SER A 33 9.28 1.72 -0.40
N ARG A 34 10.22 2.19 0.43
CA ARG A 34 10.17 3.52 1.06
C ARG A 34 8.86 3.76 1.81
N VAL A 35 8.49 2.78 2.64
CA VAL A 35 7.36 2.94 3.56
C VAL A 35 7.75 3.95 4.62
N ASP A 36 6.94 5.00 4.78
CA ASP A 36 7.14 6.09 5.74
C ASP A 36 5.81 6.30 6.47
N TYR A 37 5.81 6.08 7.79
CA TYR A 37 4.59 6.15 8.60
C TYR A 37 4.32 7.57 9.07
N GLU A 38 3.04 7.93 9.13
CA GLU A 38 2.56 9.20 9.64
C GLU A 38 2.27 9.05 11.14
N ASP A 39 2.93 9.89 11.97
CA ASP A 39 2.74 9.92 13.43
C ASP A 39 2.97 8.58 14.18
N TYR A 40 3.77 7.67 13.60
CA TYR A 40 4.12 6.37 14.21
C TYR A 40 5.63 6.14 14.24
N ASP A 41 6.19 5.87 15.42
CA ASP A 41 7.64 5.70 15.61
C ASP A 41 8.02 4.22 15.58
N VAL A 42 8.41 3.73 14.40
CA VAL A 42 8.80 2.33 14.19
C VAL A 42 10.00 1.91 15.05
N ASP A 43 10.93 2.83 15.33
CA ASP A 43 12.12 2.54 16.12
C ASP A 43 11.76 2.35 17.62
N ALA A 44 10.71 3.04 18.09
CA ALA A 44 10.24 2.94 19.48
C ALA A 44 9.15 1.88 19.67
N GLU A 45 8.25 1.71 18.70
CA GLU A 45 7.01 0.93 18.80
C GLU A 45 7.07 -0.42 18.06
N GLY A 46 8.05 -0.61 17.17
CA GLY A 46 8.13 -1.78 16.28
C GLY A 46 7.33 -1.59 14.99
N LEU A 47 7.13 -2.65 14.19
CA LEU A 47 6.28 -2.54 13.01
C LEU A 47 4.80 -2.62 13.39
N PRO A 48 3.90 -1.88 12.72
CA PRO A 48 2.46 -2.00 12.93
C PRO A 48 1.95 -3.45 12.85
N CYS A 49 2.48 -4.23 11.91
CA CYS A 49 2.09 -5.63 11.72
C CYS A 49 2.49 -6.58 12.86
N ASP A 50 3.37 -6.14 13.77
CA ASP A 50 3.82 -6.91 14.93
C ASP A 50 2.90 -6.73 16.14
N ARG A 51 2.00 -5.74 16.12
CA ARG A 51 0.98 -5.58 17.16
C ARG A 51 0.02 -6.78 17.17
N ASP A 52 -0.45 -7.14 18.36
CA ASP A 52 -1.36 -8.28 18.57
C ASP A 52 -2.77 -8.03 18.00
N ASP A 53 -3.17 -6.76 17.88
CA ASP A 53 -4.48 -6.31 17.40
C ASP A 53 -4.52 -5.96 15.90
N TYR A 54 -3.41 -6.18 15.18
CA TYR A 54 -3.30 -5.97 13.74
C TYR A 54 -4.24 -6.90 12.95
N GLU A 55 -5.02 -6.33 12.03
CA GLU A 55 -5.93 -7.09 11.18
C GLU A 55 -5.42 -7.22 9.73
N PHE A 56 -5.20 -6.10 9.04
CA PHE A 56 -4.74 -6.09 7.65
C PHE A 56 -4.22 -4.71 7.22
N SER A 57 -3.43 -4.67 6.15
CA SER A 57 -3.02 -3.44 5.48
C SER A 57 -3.78 -3.24 4.17
N VAL A 58 -4.17 -2.00 3.90
CA VAL A 58 -4.79 -1.57 2.64
C VAL A 58 -3.88 -0.58 1.93
N GLY A 59 -3.67 -0.78 0.64
CA GLY A 59 -2.97 0.17 -0.22
C GLY A 59 -3.97 0.96 -1.07
N ILE A 60 -3.74 2.26 -1.20
CA ILE A 60 -4.59 3.17 -1.95
C ILE A 60 -3.76 3.88 -3.02
N LEU A 61 -4.08 3.62 -4.29
CA LEU A 61 -3.52 4.33 -5.43
C LEU A 61 -4.49 5.42 -5.89
N ARG A 62 -4.06 6.67 -5.80
CA ARG A 62 -4.84 7.84 -6.21
C ARG A 62 -4.34 8.40 -7.54
N ASN A 63 -5.23 8.61 -8.50
CA ASN A 63 -4.91 9.31 -9.74
C ASN A 63 -6.12 10.09 -10.27
N ARG A 64 -5.95 11.40 -10.50
CA ARG A 64 -6.96 12.30 -11.11
C ARG A 64 -8.35 12.20 -10.45
N GLY A 65 -8.41 12.16 -9.12
CA GLY A 65 -9.67 12.10 -8.36
C GLY A 65 -10.37 10.74 -8.38
N LYS A 66 -9.67 9.69 -8.84
CA LYS A 66 -10.11 8.30 -8.72
C LYS A 66 -9.12 7.53 -7.83
N GLU A 67 -9.64 6.56 -7.12
CA GLU A 67 -8.91 5.77 -6.14
C GLU A 67 -9.07 4.29 -6.45
N VAL A 68 -8.00 3.53 -6.25
CA VAL A 68 -8.01 2.08 -6.31
C VAL A 68 -7.43 1.58 -5.01
N GLU A 69 -8.28 0.95 -4.22
CA GLU A 69 -7.91 0.25 -2.99
C GLU A 69 -7.60 -1.21 -3.33
N PHE A 70 -6.58 -1.74 -2.67
CA PHE A 70 -6.10 -3.10 -2.85
C PHE A 70 -5.50 -3.62 -1.55
N ARG A 71 -5.50 -4.95 -1.38
CA ARG A 71 -4.91 -5.55 -0.18
C ARG A 71 -3.39 -5.50 -0.26
N VAL A 72 -2.76 -5.18 0.86
CA VAL A 72 -1.30 -5.21 1.02
C VAL A 72 -0.92 -6.35 1.96
N ASP A 73 0.09 -7.10 1.55
CA ASP A 73 0.67 -8.20 2.30
C ASP A 73 1.98 -7.74 2.95
N VAL A 74 2.09 -7.93 4.26
CA VAL A 74 3.30 -7.61 5.04
C VAL A 74 3.96 -8.90 5.51
N ASN A 75 5.22 -9.09 5.12
CA ASN A 75 6.01 -10.18 5.66
C ASN A 75 6.51 -9.81 7.07
N LYS A 76 5.83 -10.31 8.10
CA LYS A 76 6.17 -10.04 9.51
C LYS A 76 7.61 -10.40 9.91
N THR A 77 8.27 -11.31 9.19
CA THR A 77 9.66 -11.67 9.49
C THR A 77 10.66 -10.64 8.97
N THR A 78 10.35 -9.99 7.85
CA THR A 78 11.27 -9.06 7.16
C THR A 78 10.80 -7.62 7.14
N GLY A 79 9.56 -7.34 7.54
CA GLY A 79 8.90 -6.05 7.37
C GLY A 79 8.64 -5.67 5.92
N GLN A 80 8.75 -6.61 4.97
CA GLN A 80 8.60 -6.31 3.54
C GLN A 80 7.12 -6.21 3.17
N TYR A 81 6.77 -5.08 2.57
CA TYR A 81 5.46 -4.81 2.02
C TYR A 81 5.38 -5.24 0.56
N SER A 82 4.28 -5.87 0.18
CA SER A 82 4.04 -6.30 -1.20
C SER A 82 2.55 -6.42 -1.49
N VAL A 83 2.20 -6.55 -2.76
CA VAL A 83 0.85 -6.96 -3.18
C VAL A 83 0.91 -8.32 -3.86
N SER A 84 -0.14 -9.11 -3.69
CA SER A 84 -0.26 -10.37 -4.43
C SER A 84 -0.25 -10.13 -5.94
N VAL A 85 0.14 -11.16 -6.71
CA VAL A 85 0.17 -11.10 -8.19
C VAL A 85 -1.22 -10.77 -8.76
N ASN A 86 -2.29 -11.27 -8.14
CA ASN A 86 -3.66 -11.00 -8.58
C ASN A 86 -4.03 -9.53 -8.37
N GLU A 87 -3.76 -8.98 -7.17
CA GLU A 87 -3.97 -7.55 -6.88
C GLU A 87 -3.17 -6.68 -7.84
N LEU A 88 -1.90 -7.02 -8.10
CA LEU A 88 -1.05 -6.30 -9.03
C LEU A 88 -1.64 -6.24 -10.46
N LEU A 89 -2.24 -7.34 -10.93
CA LEU A 89 -2.89 -7.37 -12.24
C LEU A 89 -4.15 -6.51 -12.28
N GLU A 90 -4.93 -6.50 -11.21
CA GLU A 90 -6.10 -5.63 -11.08
C GLU A 90 -5.70 -4.16 -11.04
N ILE A 91 -4.69 -3.80 -10.25
CA ILE A 91 -4.17 -2.44 -10.16
C ILE A 91 -3.69 -1.98 -11.53
N LYS A 92 -2.93 -2.80 -12.28
CA LYS A 92 -2.49 -2.45 -13.64
C LYS A 92 -3.66 -2.20 -14.58
N THR A 93 -4.68 -3.04 -14.52
CA THR A 93 -5.86 -2.92 -15.39
C THR A 93 -6.65 -1.65 -15.07
N ARG A 94 -6.92 -1.41 -13.79
CA ARG A 94 -7.62 -0.21 -13.32
C ARG A 94 -6.80 1.03 -13.57
N ALA A 95 -5.51 1.03 -13.22
CA ALA A 95 -4.60 2.14 -13.46
C ALA A 95 -4.44 2.48 -14.94
N ALA A 96 -4.36 1.49 -15.83
CA ALA A 96 -4.37 1.74 -17.28
C ALA A 96 -5.64 2.50 -17.70
N ALA A 97 -6.82 2.15 -17.16
CA ALA A 97 -8.05 2.90 -17.37
C ALA A 97 -8.01 4.31 -16.73
N LEU A 98 -7.33 4.48 -15.58
CA LEU A 98 -7.11 5.80 -14.95
C LEU A 98 -6.21 6.70 -15.82
N PHE A 99 -5.16 6.16 -16.41
CA PHE A 99 -4.20 6.90 -17.22
C PHE A 99 -4.65 7.11 -18.67
N ALA A 100 -5.42 6.17 -19.24
CA ALA A 100 -5.95 6.24 -20.61
C ALA A 100 -7.18 7.14 -20.74
N ALA A 101 -7.86 7.48 -19.64
CA ALA A 101 -8.84 8.56 -19.62
C ALA A 101 -8.10 9.88 -19.91
N GLY A 102 -8.18 10.35 -21.16
CA GLY A 102 -7.60 11.61 -21.63
C GLY A 102 -8.12 12.82 -20.85
N PRO A 103 -7.53 14.02 -21.05
CA PRO A 103 -8.04 15.24 -20.42
C PRO A 103 -9.47 15.46 -20.91
N ASN A 104 -10.43 15.54 -19.97
CA ASN A 104 -11.75 16.11 -20.26
C ASN A 104 -11.61 17.62 -20.47
#